data_AF-A0A525PRE1-F1
#
_entry.id   AF-A0A525PRE1-F1
#
_cell.length_a   1.000
_cell.length_b   1.000
_cell.length_c   1.000
_cell.angle_alpha   90.00
_cell.angle_beta   90.00
_cell.angle_gamma   90.00
#
_symmetry.space_group_name_H-M   'P 1'
#
loop_
_entity.id
_entity.type
_entity.pdbx_description
1 polymer ?
#
loop_
_entity_poly.entity_id
_entity_poly.type
_entity_poly.pdbx_seq_one_letter_code
_entity_poly.pdbx_strand_id
1 'polypeptide(L)'
;MQQLLDYMTRSSEQASVRITSLQYSLADKRFYVHWSRSRGLKPPVNDADVSTWTSRIPVMPDGEFIVITETWTKYKPPFNVGLGAQDIENFVYTRPRYAPRVLYSGAT
;
A
#
# COMPACT_ATOMS: atom_id res chain seq x y z
N MET A 1 -3.19 -12.89 -2.32
CA MET A 1 -2.84 -11.55 -2.82
C MET A 1 -1.47 -11.50 -3.46
N GLN A 2 -0.36 -11.64 -2.72
CA GLN A 2 0.99 -11.62 -3.31
C GLN A 2 1.16 -12.62 -4.47
N GLN A 3 0.86 -13.91 -4.25
CA GLN A 3 0.96 -14.94 -5.30
C GLN A 3 0.09 -14.66 -6.54
N LEU A 4 -1.07 -14.00 -6.35
CA LEU A 4 -1.92 -13.60 -7.47
C LEU A 4 -1.28 -12.46 -8.26
N LEU A 5 -0.65 -11.50 -7.57
CA LEU A 5 0.12 -10.44 -8.22
C LEU A 5 1.28 -11.03 -9.02
N ASP A 6 2.07 -11.92 -8.41
CA ASP A 6 3.19 -12.62 -9.08
C ASP A 6 2.70 -13.34 -10.36
N TYR A 7 1.58 -14.05 -10.26
CA TYR A 7 0.97 -14.76 -11.38
C TYR A 7 0.54 -13.81 -12.51
N MET A 8 -0.14 -12.71 -12.17
CA MET A 8 -0.64 -11.72 -13.13
C MET A 8 0.49 -10.96 -13.82
N THR A 9 1.57 -10.62 -13.10
CA THR A 9 2.70 -9.86 -13.64
C THR A 9 3.75 -10.74 -14.31
N ARG A 10 3.67 -12.06 -14.15
CA ARG A 10 4.70 -13.04 -14.58
C ARG A 10 6.09 -12.65 -14.09
N SER A 11 6.17 -12.04 -12.91
CA SER A 11 7.47 -11.64 -12.35
C SER A 11 8.26 -12.89 -11.97
N SER A 12 9.54 -12.91 -12.37
CA SER A 12 10.48 -13.94 -11.91
C SER A 12 11.01 -13.68 -10.50
N GLU A 13 10.76 -12.48 -9.96
CA GLU A 13 11.16 -12.07 -8.62
C GLU A 13 9.95 -11.98 -7.70
N GLN A 14 10.20 -12.08 -6.40
CA GLN A 14 9.14 -12.05 -5.40
C GLN A 14 8.51 -10.64 -5.32
N ALA A 15 7.26 -10.48 -5.77
CA ALA A 15 6.54 -9.23 -5.57
C ALA A 15 6.21 -9.04 -4.09
N SER A 16 5.97 -7.79 -3.69
CA SER A 16 5.49 -7.44 -2.37
C SER A 16 4.18 -6.69 -2.47
N VAL A 17 3.29 -6.96 -1.52
CA VAL A 17 2.02 -6.24 -1.36
C VAL A 17 1.90 -5.79 0.08
N ARG A 18 1.57 -4.52 0.28
CA ARG A 18 1.21 -3.97 1.60
C ARG A 18 -0.15 -3.31 1.50
N ILE A 19 -1.01 -3.63 2.47
CA ILE A 19 -2.31 -2.99 2.63
C ILE A 19 -2.31 -2.34 4.00
N THR A 20 -2.62 -1.06 4.03
CA THR A 20 -2.59 -0.24 5.25
C THR A 20 -3.89 0.53 5.37
N SER A 21 -4.58 0.41 6.50
CA SER A 21 -5.67 1.31 6.87
C SER A 21 -5.12 2.41 7.74
N LEU A 22 -5.44 3.65 7.37
CA LEU A 22 -5.05 4.86 8.10
C LEU A 22 -6.28 5.65 8.54
N GLN A 23 -6.13 6.38 9.64
CA GLN A 23 -7.04 7.43 10.07
C GLN A 23 -6.34 8.79 9.96
N TYR A 24 -7.03 9.82 9.48
CA TYR A 24 -6.51 11.19 9.48
C TYR A 24 -6.93 11.95 10.75
N SER A 25 -5.99 12.69 11.35
CA SER A 25 -6.23 13.64 12.44
C SER A 25 -5.95 15.06 11.94
N LEU A 26 -6.97 15.92 11.96
CA LEU A 26 -6.82 17.33 11.60
C LEU A 26 -6.09 18.11 12.70
N ALA A 27 -6.26 17.73 13.96
CA ALA A 27 -5.58 18.35 15.10
C ALA A 27 -4.05 18.20 14.99
N ASP A 28 -3.59 17.00 14.64
CA ASP A 28 -2.16 16.68 14.50
C ASP A 28 -1.66 16.85 13.06
N LYS A 29 -2.57 17.13 12.11
CA LYS A 29 -2.32 17.25 10.67
C LYS A 29 -1.55 16.06 10.10
N ARG A 30 -1.85 14.84 10.55
CA ARG A 30 -1.14 13.63 10.14
C ARG A 30 -2.04 12.40 10.11
N PHE A 31 -1.52 11.32 9.53
CA PHE A 31 -2.17 10.02 9.54
C PHE A 31 -1.67 9.15 10.70
N TYR A 32 -2.56 8.30 11.20
CA TYR A 32 -2.31 7.24 12.18
C TYR A 32 -2.65 5.88 11.56
N VAL A 33 -1.85 4.87 11.86
CA VAL A 33 -2.06 3.50 11.39
C VAL A 33 -3.13 2.83 12.23
N HIS A 34 -4.23 2.48 11.60
CA HIS A 34 -5.25 1.62 12.22
C HIS A 34 -4.82 0.15 12.15
N TRP A 35 -4.32 -0.28 10.99
CA TRP A 35 -3.60 -1.54 10.83
C TRP A 35 -2.76 -1.51 9.54
N SER A 36 -1.68 -2.28 9.53
CA SER A 36 -0.90 -2.53 8.32
C SER A 36 -0.55 -4.01 8.22
N ARG A 37 -0.68 -4.59 7.03
CA ARG A 37 -0.36 -5.98 6.75
C ARG A 37 0.36 -6.08 5.42
N SER A 38 1.41 -6.89 5.39
CA SER A 38 2.19 -7.10 4.19
C SER A 38 2.42 -8.58 3.91
N ARG A 39 2.72 -8.86 2.65
CA ARG A 39 3.20 -10.15 2.15
C ARG A 39 4.34 -9.88 1.18
N GLY A 40 5.45 -10.60 1.33
CA GLY A 40 6.69 -10.33 0.62
C GLY A 40 7.71 -9.60 1.49
N LEU A 41 8.60 -8.83 0.87
CA LEU A 41 9.79 -8.25 1.50
C LEU A 41 9.54 -6.89 2.17
N LYS A 42 8.43 -6.22 1.85
CA LYS A 42 8.11 -4.91 2.43
C LYS A 42 7.42 -5.09 3.78
N PRO A 43 7.93 -4.49 4.87
CA PRO A 43 7.32 -4.63 6.19
C PRO A 43 6.02 -3.82 6.31
N PRO A 44 5.12 -4.18 7.24
CA PRO A 44 4.03 -3.31 7.67
C PRO A 44 4.57 -1.97 8.16
N VAL A 45 3.74 -0.92 8.07
CA VAL A 45 4.08 0.41 8.58
C VAL A 45 3.49 0.68 9.95
N ASN A 46 4.14 1.59 10.68
CA ASN A 46 3.65 2.16 11.93
C ASN A 46 3.38 3.67 11.79
N ASP A 47 2.95 4.28 12.89
CA ASP A 47 2.62 5.70 12.99
C ASP A 47 3.75 6.67 12.63
N ALA A 48 5.00 6.29 12.90
CA ALA A 48 6.15 7.11 12.56
C ALA A 48 6.40 7.08 11.04
N ASP A 49 6.28 5.91 10.40
CA ASP A 49 6.49 5.74 8.95
C ASP A 49 5.52 6.58 8.12
N VAL A 50 4.27 6.68 8.55
CA VAL A 50 3.19 7.36 7.81
C VAL A 50 3.05 8.84 8.12
N SER A 51 3.84 9.35 9.08
CA SER A 51 3.82 10.77 9.47
C SER A 51 4.08 11.72 8.29
N THR A 52 4.85 11.29 7.29
CA THR A 52 5.24 12.06 6.11
C THR A 52 4.30 11.87 4.90
N TRP A 53 3.31 10.99 5.01
CA TRP A 53 2.44 10.62 3.87
C TRP A 53 1.40 11.68 3.52
N THR A 54 1.28 12.73 4.32
CA THR A 54 0.48 13.93 4.02
C THR A 54 0.87 14.62 2.73
N SER A 55 2.09 14.41 2.25
CA SER A 55 2.55 14.88 0.93
C SER A 55 2.06 14.04 -0.25
N ARG A 56 1.66 12.78 -0.01
CA ARG A 56 1.29 11.80 -1.04
C ARG A 56 -0.22 11.59 -1.18
N ILE A 57 -0.98 12.06 -0.19
CA ILE A 57 -2.42 11.86 -0.06
C ILE A 57 -3.07 13.24 0.04
N PRO A 58 -4.18 13.49 -0.67
CA PRO A 58 -4.91 14.75 -0.54
C PRO A 58 -5.35 15.05 0.90
N VAL A 59 -5.67 16.32 1.17
CA VAL A 59 -6.27 16.73 2.45
C VAL A 59 -7.58 15.98 2.68
N MET A 60 -7.75 15.45 3.90
CA MET A 60 -8.90 14.65 4.31
C MET A 60 -9.68 15.35 5.42
N PRO A 61 -11.01 15.12 5.52
CA PRO A 61 -11.77 15.51 6.71
C PRO A 61 -11.23 14.82 7.97
N ASP A 62 -11.46 15.43 9.12
CA ASP A 62 -11.01 14.90 10.41
C ASP A 62 -11.68 13.55 10.73
N GLY A 63 -10.90 12.63 11.32
CA GLY A 63 -11.36 11.32 11.75
C GLY A 63 -11.64 10.31 10.63
N GLU A 64 -11.46 10.69 9.36
CA GLU A 64 -11.73 9.83 8.20
C GLU A 64 -10.71 8.70 8.04
N PHE A 65 -11.19 7.55 7.55
CA PHE A 65 -10.35 6.41 7.26
C PHE A 65 -10.12 6.22 5.76
N ILE A 66 -8.90 5.79 5.43
CA ILE A 66 -8.52 5.41 4.08
C ILE A 66 -7.83 4.05 4.11
N VAL A 67 -7.85 3.38 2.96
CA VAL A 67 -7.07 2.18 2.70
C VAL A 67 -6.06 2.50 1.62
N ILE A 68 -4.81 2.11 1.85
CA ILE A 68 -3.71 2.27 0.92
C ILE A 68 -3.27 0.88 0.51
N THR A 69 -3.22 0.67 -0.80
CA THR A 69 -2.68 -0.55 -1.42
C THR A 69 -1.38 -0.19 -2.12
N GLU A 70 -0.30 -0.79 -1.64
CA GLU A 70 1.03 -0.65 -2.22
C GLU A 70 1.47 -1.99 -2.82
N THR A 71 2.08 -1.92 -4.00
CA THR A 71 2.67 -3.08 -4.66
C THR A 71 4.06 -2.76 -5.16
N TRP A 72 4.97 -3.72 -5.03
CA TRP A 72 6.33 -3.65 -5.57
C TRP A 72 6.56 -4.89 -6.41
N THR A 73 6.87 -4.72 -7.69
CA THR A 73 7.19 -5.81 -8.60
C THR A 73 8.36 -5.40 -9.48
N LYS A 74 9.21 -6.38 -9.83
CA LYS A 74 10.24 -6.17 -10.85
C LYS A 74 9.73 -6.71 -12.17
N TYR A 75 9.84 -5.88 -13.21
CA TYR A 75 9.55 -6.27 -14.57
C TYR A 75 10.86 -6.46 -15.33
N LYS A 76 11.09 -7.68 -15.81
CA LYS A 76 12.20 -8.01 -16.70
C LYS A 76 11.62 -8.38 -18.07
N PRO A 77 11.84 -7.56 -19.11
CA PRO A 77 11.36 -7.88 -20.44
C PRO A 77 11.89 -9.25 -20.91
N PRO A 78 11.03 -10.10 -21.51
CA PRO A 78 11.45 -11.42 -22.00
C PRO A 78 12.36 -11.34 -23.22
N PHE A 79 12.36 -10.19 -23.91
CA PHE A 79 13.19 -9.91 -25.07
C PHE A 79 13.89 -8.55 -24.91
N ASN A 80 15.09 -8.42 -25.47
CA ASN A 80 15.81 -7.16 -25.50
C ASN A 80 15.18 -6.20 -26.51
N VAL A 81 14.18 -5.43 -26.05
CA VAL A 81 13.43 -4.46 -26.86
C VAL A 81 13.87 -3.02 -26.59
N GLY A 82 15.05 -2.82 -26.02
CA GLY A 82 15.54 -1.50 -25.57
C GLY A 82 14.93 -1.02 -24.25
N LEU A 83 14.04 -1.80 -23.65
CA LEU A 83 13.57 -1.61 -22.27
C LEU A 83 14.45 -2.47 -21.35
N GLY A 84 15.09 -1.84 -20.36
CA GLY A 84 15.83 -2.55 -19.31
C GLY A 84 14.90 -3.18 -18.28
N ALA A 85 15.47 -3.84 -17.27
CA ALA A 85 14.71 -4.23 -16.08
C ALA A 85 14.22 -2.98 -15.33
N GLN A 86 12.99 -3.03 -14.83
CA GLN A 86 12.35 -1.90 -14.16
C GLN A 86 11.71 -2.33 -12.85
N ASP A 87 11.82 -1.47 -11.85
CA ASP A 87 11.03 -1.56 -10.62
C ASP A 87 9.70 -0.82 -10.86
N ILE A 88 8.60 -1.53 -10.65
CA ILE A 88 7.25 -0.96 -10.74
C ILE A 88 6.68 -0.91 -9.32
N GLU A 89 6.43 0.30 -8.86
CA GLU A 89 5.83 0.58 -7.56
C GLU A 89 4.50 1.29 -7.74
N ASN A 90 3.45 0.79 -7.08
CA ASN A 90 2.16 1.46 -7.03
C ASN A 90 1.84 1.91 -5.61
N PHE A 91 1.24 3.09 -5.48
CA PHE A 91 0.70 3.62 -4.25
C PHE A 91 -0.72 4.13 -4.55
N VAL A 92 -1.72 3.34 -4.18
CA VAL A 92 -3.12 3.63 -4.47
C VAL A 92 -3.87 3.82 -3.17
N TYR A 93 -4.42 5.02 -2.96
CA TYR A 93 -5.29 5.31 -1.84
C TYR A 93 -6.76 5.16 -2.26
N THR A 94 -7.61 4.70 -1.34
CA THR A 94 -9.05 4.52 -1.57
C THR A 94 -9.82 4.84 -0.31
N ARG A 95 -10.91 5.60 -0.45
CA ARG A 95 -11.87 5.88 0.63
C ARG A 95 -12.97 4.82 0.62
N PRO A 96 -13.15 4.04 1.70
CA PRO A 96 -14.29 3.12 1.82
C PRO A 96 -15.62 3.89 1.75
N ARG A 97 -16.58 3.42 0.94
CA ARG A 97 -17.90 4.08 0.79
C ARG A 97 -19.03 3.43 1.61
N TYR A 98 -18.94 2.13 1.86
CA TYR A 98 -20.03 1.37 2.50
C TYR A 98 -19.98 1.42 4.04
N ALA A 99 -18.78 1.48 4.61
CA ALA A 99 -18.55 1.51 6.05
C ALA A 99 -17.51 2.59 6.38
N PRO A 100 -17.56 3.21 7.58
CA PRO A 100 -16.65 4.30 7.94
C PRO A 100 -15.19 3.86 8.06
N ARG A 101 -14.93 2.55 8.27
CA ARG A 101 -13.59 1.97 8.34
C ARG A 101 -13.60 0.51 7.91
N VAL A 102 -12.43 0.01 7.51
CA VAL A 102 -12.21 -1.42 7.28
C VAL A 102 -11.54 -2.01 8.52
N LEU A 103 -12.14 -3.08 9.06
CA LEU A 103 -11.55 -3.86 10.15
C LEU A 103 -10.71 -5.00 9.58
N TYR A 104 -9.60 -5.33 10.24
CA TYR A 104 -8.81 -6.51 9.92
C TYR A 104 -9.08 -7.60 10.96
N SER A 105 -9.45 -8.80 10.50
CA SER A 105 -9.63 -9.99 11.34
C SER A 105 -8.64 -11.09 10.94
N GLY A 106 -8.31 -12.00 11.86
CA GLY A 106 -7.36 -13.09 11.62
C GLY A 106 -5.89 -12.78 11.97
N ALA A 107 -5.66 -11.94 12.98
CA ALA A 107 -4.35 -11.86 13.64
C ALA A 107 -4.37 -12.79 14.86
N THR A 108 -3.91 -14.03 14.65
CA THR A 108 -3.48 -14.98 15.68
C THR A 108 -2.08 -15.43 15.31
#